data_AF-A0AAW3MT85-F1
#
_entry.id   AF-A0AAW3MT85-F1
#
_cell.length_a   1.000
_cell.length_b   1.000
_cell.length_c   1.000
_cell.angle_alpha   90.00
_cell.angle_beta   90.00
_cell.angle_gamma   90.00
#
_symmetry.space_group_name_H-M   'P 1'
#
loop_
_entity.id
_entity.type
_entity.pdbx_description
1 polymer ?
#
loop_
_entity_poly.entity_id
_entity_poly.type
_entity_poly.pdbx_seq_one_letter_code
_entity_poly.pdbx_strand_id
1 'polypeptide(L)'
;MRYIRYSNAAIAVDEESPAHIKAPRESSPPIQTFWARNTMQGKLGIYAAVRLQGDKMWVGIRTSTTLTWVKADQALSRREAEAWFNRAGFTR
;
A
#
# COMPACT_ATOMS: atom_id res chain seq x y z
N MET A 1 10.93 31.96 -15.01
CA MET A 1 10.76 30.60 -15.59
C MET A 1 9.54 29.95 -14.95
N ARG A 2 8.53 29.57 -15.74
CA ARG A 2 7.21 29.09 -15.27
C ARG A 2 7.01 27.70 -15.86
N TYR A 3 6.81 26.67 -15.03
CA TYR A 3 6.58 25.30 -15.47
C TYR A 3 5.10 24.96 -15.31
N ILE A 4 4.47 24.50 -16.39
CA ILE A 4 3.11 23.96 -16.40
C ILE A 4 3.24 22.45 -16.38
N ARG A 5 2.65 21.77 -15.38
CA ARG A 5 2.54 20.31 -15.35
C ARG A 5 1.26 19.89 -16.08
N TYR A 6 1.41 19.27 -17.24
CA TYR A 6 0.44 18.31 -17.75
C TYR A 6 1.03 16.92 -17.55
N SER A 7 0.27 16.00 -16.97
CA SER A 7 0.63 14.57 -16.97
C SER A 7 -0.60 13.77 -17.38
N ASN A 8 -0.88 13.83 -18.69
CA ASN A 8 -1.55 12.74 -19.37
C ASN A 8 -0.66 11.50 -19.26
N ALA A 9 -1.16 10.44 -18.61
CA ALA A 9 -0.57 9.12 -18.70
C ALA A 9 -1.67 8.12 -19.08
N ALA A 10 -1.67 7.81 -20.38
CA ALA A 10 -2.27 6.70 -21.11
C ALA A 10 -3.42 5.89 -20.47
N ILE A 11 -4.59 5.94 -21.11
CA ILE A 11 -5.66 4.94 -20.96
C ILE A 11 -5.42 3.90 -22.06
N ALA A 12 -5.19 2.64 -21.70
CA ALA A 12 -5.27 1.54 -22.65
C ALA A 12 -6.74 1.37 -23.07
N VAL A 13 -7.03 1.75 -24.31
CA VAL A 13 -8.29 1.44 -24.98
C VAL A 13 -8.02 0.16 -25.77
N ASP A 14 -8.60 -0.95 -25.33
CA ASP A 14 -8.82 -2.11 -26.19
C ASP A 14 -10.30 -2.11 -26.54
N GLU A 15 -10.57 -1.92 -27.83
CA GLU A 15 -11.89 -1.72 -28.41
C GLU A 15 -12.26 -2.98 -29.20
N GLU A 16 -12.98 -3.93 -28.60
CA GLU A 16 -13.87 -4.83 -29.34
C GLU A 16 -14.96 -5.50 -28.46
N SER A 17 -16.18 -4.95 -28.56
CA SER A 17 -17.47 -5.69 -28.70
C SER A 17 -18.07 -6.48 -27.50
N PRO A 18 -19.41 -6.75 -27.47
CA PRO A 18 -20.35 -5.89 -26.74
C PRO A 18 -21.15 -6.67 -25.67
N ALA A 19 -21.99 -5.96 -24.92
CA ALA A 19 -22.99 -6.52 -23.99
C ALA A 19 -22.45 -7.22 -22.73
N HIS A 20 -21.96 -6.41 -21.78
CA HIS A 20 -22.30 -6.71 -20.39
C HIS A 20 -22.51 -5.41 -19.63
N ILE A 21 -23.74 -5.25 -19.16
CA ILE A 21 -24.18 -4.24 -18.22
C ILE A 21 -23.18 -4.28 -17.05
N LYS A 22 -22.22 -3.35 -17.01
CA LYS A 22 -21.31 -3.25 -15.87
C LYS A 22 -22.13 -2.75 -14.70
N ALA A 23 -22.48 -3.69 -13.82
CA ALA A 23 -22.96 -3.46 -12.47
C ALA A 23 -22.23 -2.27 -11.83
N PRO A 24 -22.87 -1.54 -10.90
CA PRO A 24 -22.25 -0.39 -10.24
C PRO A 24 -20.87 -0.84 -9.75
N ARG A 25 -19.80 -0.18 -10.19
CA ARG A 25 -18.45 -0.44 -9.71
C ARG A 25 -18.51 -0.29 -8.20
N GLU A 26 -18.62 -1.40 -7.48
CA GLU A 26 -18.50 -1.43 -6.03
C GLU A 26 -17.25 -0.62 -5.70
N SER A 27 -17.46 0.48 -4.97
CA SER A 27 -16.42 1.42 -4.59
C SER A 27 -15.27 0.63 -3.99
N SER A 28 -14.17 0.49 -4.75
CA SER A 28 -13.00 -0.23 -4.27
C SER A 28 -12.61 0.38 -2.92
N PRO A 29 -12.38 -0.44 -1.89
CA PRO A 29 -12.21 0.08 -0.54
C PRO A 29 -11.03 1.05 -0.52
N PRO A 30 -11.16 2.19 0.19
CA PRO A 30 -10.12 3.21 0.20
C PRO A 30 -8.81 2.61 0.69
N ILE A 31 -7.76 2.73 -0.13
CA ILE A 31 -6.41 2.28 0.23
C ILE A 31 -5.76 3.41 1.03
N GLN A 32 -5.41 3.15 2.28
CA GLN A 32 -4.69 4.09 3.14
C GLN A 32 -3.31 3.53 3.45
N THR A 33 -2.26 4.31 3.19
CA THR A 33 -0.88 3.91 3.50
C THR A 33 -0.32 4.84 4.57
N PHE A 34 0.27 4.25 5.60
CA PHE A 34 0.89 4.94 6.73
C PHE A 34 2.36 4.59 6.75
N TRP A 35 3.22 5.60 6.73
CA TRP A 35 4.66 5.41 6.80
C TRP A 35 5.12 5.45 8.25
N ALA A 36 5.95 4.49 8.65
CA ALA A 36 6.57 4.51 9.95
C ALA A 36 7.69 5.54 9.96
N ARG A 37 7.70 6.45 10.94
CA ARG A 37 8.85 7.33 11.18
C ARG A 37 10.06 6.53 11.66
N ASN A 38 9.81 5.54 12.51
CA ASN A 38 10.82 4.59 12.97
C ASN A 38 10.56 3.24 12.32
N THR A 39 11.42 2.88 11.37
CA THR A 39 11.40 1.57 10.74
C THR A 39 11.83 0.48 11.72
N MET A 40 11.28 -0.72 11.61
CA MET A 40 11.68 -1.86 12.44
C MET A 40 12.37 -2.92 11.58
N GLN A 41 13.51 -3.44 12.04
CA GLN A 41 14.11 -4.62 11.43
C GLN A 41 13.28 -5.85 11.82
N GLY A 42 12.66 -6.50 10.84
CA GLY A 42 11.91 -7.74 11.03
C GLY A 42 12.53 -8.90 10.26
N LYS A 43 11.88 -10.08 10.35
CA LYS A 43 12.35 -11.32 9.74
C LYS A 43 12.51 -11.24 8.21
N LEU A 44 11.64 -10.47 7.55
CA LEU A 44 11.59 -10.38 6.09
C LEU A 44 12.34 -9.15 5.54
N GLY A 45 12.89 -8.29 6.40
CA GLY A 45 13.58 -7.05 6.01
C GLY A 45 13.21 -5.87 6.90
N ILE A 46 13.34 -4.65 6.36
CA ILE A 46 13.06 -3.42 7.11
C ILE A 46 11.60 -3.05 6.92
N TYR A 47 10.82 -3.06 8.00
CA TYR A 47 9.41 -2.71 7.96
C TYR A 47 9.29 -1.19 8.03
N ALA A 48 8.74 -0.60 6.97
CA ALA A 48 8.76 0.83 6.73
C ALA A 48 7.37 1.46 6.59
N ALA A 49 6.36 0.68 6.24
CA ALA A 49 5.00 1.19 6.07
C ALA A 49 3.95 0.14 6.41
N VAL A 50 2.72 0.61 6.65
CA VAL A 50 1.52 -0.21 6.79
C VAL A 50 0.48 0.30 5.81
N ARG A 51 -0.19 -0.60 5.09
CA ARG A 51 -1.28 -0.25 4.16
C ARG A 51 -2.55 -0.96 4.59
N LEU A 52 -3.61 -0.19 4.77
CA LEU A 52 -4.97 -0.65 5.00
C LEU A 52 -5.73 -0.64 3.67
N GLN A 53 -6.35 -1.75 3.32
CA GLN A 53 -7.21 -1.90 2.16
C GLN A 53 -8.47 -2.66 2.59
N GLY A 54 -9.54 -1.93 2.88
CA GLY A 54 -10.71 -2.49 3.56
C GLY A 54 -10.30 -3.09 4.91
N ASP A 55 -10.70 -4.33 5.17
CA ASP A 55 -10.32 -5.09 6.37
C ASP A 55 -8.93 -5.73 6.31
N LYS A 56 -8.20 -5.57 5.20
CA LYS A 56 -6.89 -6.19 5.03
C LYS A 56 -5.78 -5.20 5.38
N MET A 57 -4.87 -5.65 6.24
CA MET A 57 -3.65 -4.93 6.57
C MET A 57 -2.43 -5.57 5.89
N TRP A 58 -1.60 -4.72 5.30
CA TRP A 58 -0.37 -5.07 4.62
C TRP A 58 0.79 -4.30 5.23
N VAL A 59 1.98 -4.90 5.22
CA VAL A 59 3.22 -4.30 5.69
C VAL A 59 4.13 -4.10 4.48
N GLY A 60 4.61 -2.87 4.34
CA GLY A 60 5.62 -2.48 3.38
C GLY A 60 7.00 -2.80 3.92
N ILE A 61 7.64 -3.79 3.29
CA ILE A 61 8.96 -4.29 3.64
C ILE A 61 9.95 -3.71 2.63
N ARG A 62 10.80 -2.81 3.11
CA ARG A 62 11.86 -2.22 2.32
C ARG A 62 13.07 -3.16 2.34
N THR A 63 13.50 -3.55 1.15
CA THR A 63 14.81 -4.16 0.90
C THR A 63 15.74 -3.09 0.30
N SER A 64 16.98 -3.44 0.00
CA SER A 64 17.97 -2.51 -0.56
C SER A 64 17.50 -1.82 -1.84
N THR A 65 16.63 -2.46 -2.64
CA THR A 65 16.27 -1.98 -3.98
C THR A 65 14.76 -1.89 -4.21
N THR A 66 13.94 -2.53 -3.38
CA THR A 66 12.49 -2.62 -3.60
C THR A 66 11.69 -2.47 -2.31
N LEU A 67 10.41 -2.11 -2.46
CA LEU A 67 9.42 -2.14 -1.40
C LEU A 67 8.37 -3.19 -1.74
N THR A 68 8.27 -4.23 -0.93
CA THR A 68 7.32 -5.33 -1.13
C THR A 68 6.19 -5.23 -0.12
N TRP A 69 4.95 -5.46 -0.55
CA TRP A 69 3.79 -5.49 0.34
C TRP A 69 3.43 -6.92 0.68
N VAL A 70 3.48 -7.26 1.96
CA VAL A 70 3.14 -8.59 2.48
C VAL A 70 2.00 -8.45 3.49
N LYS A 71 1.11 -9.45 3.58
CA LYS A 71 0.03 -9.42 4.57
C LYS A 71 0.61 -9.31 5.98
N ALA A 72 0.01 -8.48 6.83
CA ALA A 72 0.51 -8.25 8.18
C ALA A 72 0.66 -9.56 8.98
N ASP A 73 -0.30 -10.48 8.85
CA ASP A 73 -0.28 -11.79 9.49
C ASP A 73 0.92 -12.67 9.10
N GLN A 74 1.45 -12.51 7.87
CA GLN A 74 2.63 -13.24 7.41
C GLN A 74 3.95 -12.54 7.76
N ALA A 75 3.92 -11.22 7.97
CA ALA A 75 5.11 -10.41 8.21
C ALA A 75 5.39 -10.20 9.71
N LEU A 76 4.35 -10.16 10.53
CA LEU A 76 4.41 -9.76 11.94
C LEU A 76 3.55 -10.68 12.79
N SER A 77 4.12 -11.19 13.88
CA SER A 77 3.30 -11.69 14.98
C SER A 77 2.59 -10.52 15.67
N ARG A 78 1.46 -10.78 16.31
CA ARG A 78 0.70 -9.76 17.06
C ARG A 78 1.59 -8.95 18.03
N ARG A 79 2.44 -9.64 18.80
CA ARG A 79 3.39 -9.00 19.74
C ARG A 79 4.38 -8.07 19.06
N GLU A 80 4.89 -8.44 17.89
CA GLU A 80 5.84 -7.63 17.13
C GLU A 80 5.15 -6.41 16.52
N ALA A 81 3.91 -6.57 16.04
CA ALA A 81 3.10 -5.47 15.55
C ALA A 81 2.80 -4.45 16.65
N GLU A 82 2.44 -4.91 17.86
CA GLU A 82 2.23 -4.04 19.02
C GLU A 82 3.52 -3.32 19.44
N ALA A 83 4.64 -4.04 19.52
CA ALA A 83 5.94 -3.45 19.85
C ALA A 83 6.37 -2.41 18.81
N TRP A 84 6.14 -2.69 17.52
CA TRP A 84 6.40 -1.74 16.46
C TRP A 84 5.48 -0.54 16.56
N PHE A 85 4.18 -0.73 16.74
CA PHE A 85 3.21 0.36 16.81
C PHE A 85 3.52 1.38 17.91
N ASN A 86 3.93 0.89 19.09
CA ASN A 86 4.34 1.75 20.19
C ASN A 86 5.60 2.59 19.90
N ARG A 87 6.43 2.19 18.93
CA ARG A 87 7.71 2.85 18.59
C ARG A 87 7.70 3.56 17.23
N ALA A 88 6.86 3.11 16.30
CA ALA A 88 6.92 3.44 14.88
C ALA A 88 6.59 4.89 14.57
N GLY A 89 5.73 5.53 15.39
CA GLY A 89 5.22 6.88 15.13
C GLY A 89 4.70 7.02 13.70
N PHE A 90 3.54 6.43 13.39
CA PHE A 90 3.01 6.43 12.03
C PHE A 90 2.58 7.82 11.57
N THR A 91 2.93 8.18 10.33
CA THR A 91 2.42 9.37 9.63
C THR A 91 1.57 8.94 8.44
N ARG A 92 0.48 9.68 8.20
CA ARG A 92 -0.40 9.49 7.05
C ARG A 92 0.18 10.12 5.79
#